data_AF-A0A813LJ40-F1
#
_entry.id   AF-A0A813LJ40-F1
#
_cell.length_a   1.000
_cell.length_b   1.000
_cell.length_c   1.000
_cell.angle_alpha   90.00
_cell.angle_beta   90.00
_cell.angle_gamma   90.00
#
_symmetry.space_group_name_H-M   'P 1'
#
loop_
_entity.id
_entity.type
_entity.pdbx_description
1 polymer ?
#
loop_
_entity_poly.entity_id
_entity_poly.type
_entity_poly.pdbx_seq_one_letter_code
_entity_poly.pdbx_strand_id
1 'polypeptide(L)'
;MLNHPIKTRDQWARWGVPLAIHGDGVPITGIGKGWCKLMTMFAWSSLLGSGSTLDMLFWIWSVFDKLCHTGDCDGTTQSFAILKWSFFWLWIGKWPDEDWTGTIRSKQLVKKAGSFLACGFFGVLFAIEGDLEYLTLHLDLPRHSLQSGPCCLCRATLHGDASWADFRTNAAWLNCCWTPTEWLNWPNRSSNALFQLPEVTAVSIALDYMRCKYLGSDMYQFGSVVYMLCYFVLTGTPLENVHSCWAFIKECYKTHNTGSRYRYLDKLTMFCRRSGYPKLRGLGLDLKCLYLDECI
;
A
#
# COMPACT_ATOMS: atom_id res chain seq x y z
N MET A 1 -6.65 0.90 -17.49
CA MET A 1 -8.09 1.21 -17.70
C MET A 1 -8.73 0.51 -18.91
N LEU A 2 -7.98 -0.21 -19.76
CA LEU A 2 -8.59 -1.05 -20.80
C LEU A 2 -9.52 -2.07 -20.10
N ASN A 3 -10.79 -2.15 -20.52
CA ASN A 3 -11.81 -3.07 -19.99
C ASN A 3 -12.15 -2.95 -18.49
N HIS A 4 -11.89 -1.80 -17.83
CA HIS A 4 -12.36 -1.62 -16.46
C HIS A 4 -13.90 -1.58 -16.43
N PRO A 5 -14.57 -2.36 -15.55
CA PRO A 5 -16.03 -2.40 -15.49
C PRO A 5 -16.76 -1.07 -15.26
N ILE A 6 -16.13 -0.07 -14.62
CA ILE A 6 -16.67 1.30 -14.49
C ILE A 6 -17.12 1.88 -15.83
N LYS A 7 -16.50 1.46 -16.94
CA LYS A 7 -16.84 1.94 -18.28
C LYS A 7 -18.26 1.58 -18.73
N THR A 8 -18.89 0.61 -18.07
CA THR A 8 -20.27 0.21 -18.32
C THR A 8 -21.29 1.14 -17.65
N ARG A 9 -20.86 1.94 -16.66
CA ARG A 9 -21.72 2.91 -15.99
C ARG A 9 -21.88 4.16 -16.83
N ASP A 10 -23.11 4.61 -17.02
CA ASP A 10 -23.38 5.82 -17.81
C ASP A 10 -22.65 7.04 -17.26
N GLN A 11 -22.13 7.87 -18.18
CA GLN A 11 -21.43 9.13 -17.88
C GLN A 11 -20.28 9.02 -16.87
N TRP A 12 -19.68 7.83 -16.69
CA TRP A 12 -18.59 7.61 -15.74
C TRP A 12 -17.42 8.58 -15.94
N ALA A 13 -17.09 8.90 -17.20
CA ALA A 13 -15.98 9.79 -17.53
C ALA A 13 -16.23 11.25 -17.14
N ARG A 14 -17.50 11.65 -16.97
CA ARG A 14 -17.88 13.02 -16.61
C ARG A 14 -18.08 13.20 -15.11
N TRP A 15 -18.71 12.22 -14.45
CA TRP A 15 -19.17 12.35 -13.07
C TRP A 15 -18.49 11.41 -12.07
N GLY A 16 -17.75 10.42 -12.55
CA GLY A 16 -17.06 9.45 -11.70
C GLY A 16 -15.74 10.00 -11.20
N VAL A 17 -15.59 10.05 -9.87
CA VAL A 17 -14.34 10.44 -9.21
C VAL A 17 -13.65 9.16 -8.71
N PRO A 18 -12.48 8.77 -9.24
CA PRO A 18 -11.74 7.64 -8.72
C PRO A 18 -11.12 7.99 -7.36
N LEU A 19 -11.35 7.13 -6.38
CA LEU A 19 -10.96 7.28 -4.99
C LEU A 19 -9.99 6.16 -4.60
N ALA A 20 -9.08 6.50 -3.69
CA ALA A 20 -8.23 5.54 -2.98
C ALA A 20 -8.66 5.48 -1.52
N ILE A 21 -8.67 4.29 -0.91
CA ILE A 21 -8.61 4.14 0.55
C ILE A 21 -7.23 3.63 0.92
N HIS A 22 -6.59 4.24 1.90
CA HIS A 22 -5.30 3.84 2.42
C HIS A 22 -5.44 3.35 3.86
N GLY A 23 -4.86 2.19 4.15
CA GLY A 23 -4.73 1.64 5.50
C GLY A 23 -3.27 1.39 5.87
N ASP A 24 -2.85 1.84 7.06
CA ASP A 24 -1.50 1.57 7.59
C ASP A 24 -1.51 1.43 9.12
N GLY A 25 -0.58 0.64 9.63
CA GLY A 25 -0.25 0.53 11.05
C GLY A 25 0.80 1.58 11.42
N VAL A 26 0.37 2.65 12.10
CA VAL A 26 1.22 3.80 12.39
C VAL A 26 1.71 3.78 13.84
N PRO A 27 3.02 3.91 14.10
CA PRO A 27 3.53 4.05 15.45
C PRO A 27 3.18 5.41 16.04
N ILE A 28 2.36 5.44 17.10
CA ILE A 28 1.86 6.67 17.73
C ILE A 28 2.66 7.05 18.97
N THR A 29 2.99 6.07 19.82
CA THR A 29 3.81 6.32 21.03
C THR A 29 4.99 5.36 21.09
N GLY A 30 6.15 5.83 21.53
CA GLY A 30 7.35 4.99 21.62
C GLY A 30 7.98 4.67 20.27
N ILE A 31 7.93 5.62 19.32
CA ILE A 31 8.48 5.45 17.97
C ILE A 31 9.95 4.96 18.05
N GLY A 32 10.22 3.83 17.39
CA GLY A 32 11.54 3.20 17.38
C GLY A 32 11.92 2.43 18.65
N LYS A 33 10.99 2.23 19.59
CA LYS A 33 11.17 1.42 20.81
C LYS A 33 10.37 0.13 20.74
N GLY A 34 10.83 -0.91 21.44
CA GLY A 34 10.12 -2.21 21.50
C GLY A 34 8.75 -2.16 22.17
N TRP A 35 8.48 -1.13 22.97
CA TRP A 35 7.16 -0.88 23.60
C TRP A 35 6.25 0.04 22.77
N CYS A 36 6.59 0.24 21.49
CA CYS A 36 5.81 1.08 20.58
C CYS A 36 4.33 0.66 20.56
N LYS A 37 3.42 1.64 20.60
CA LYS A 37 1.99 1.42 20.42
C LYS A 37 1.60 1.84 19.01
N LEU A 38 1.06 0.88 18.27
CA LEU A 38 0.57 1.06 16.91
C LEU A 38 -0.91 1.43 16.92
N MET A 39 -1.30 2.18 15.91
CA MET A 39 -2.69 2.51 15.61
C MET A 39 -2.93 2.20 14.14
N THR A 40 -3.89 1.33 13.87
CA THR A 40 -4.43 1.14 12.53
C THR A 40 -5.20 2.39 12.14
N MET A 41 -4.83 2.99 11.01
CA MET A 41 -5.43 4.22 10.50
C MET A 41 -5.99 3.99 9.10
N PHE A 42 -7.15 4.59 8.83
CA PHE A 42 -7.77 4.62 7.52
C PHE A 42 -7.94 6.06 7.05
N ALA A 43 -7.53 6.33 5.82
CA ALA A 43 -7.73 7.59 5.14
C ALA A 43 -8.22 7.33 3.71
N TRP A 44 -8.79 8.33 3.06
CA TRP A 44 -9.08 8.26 1.62
C TRP A 44 -8.58 9.49 0.90
N SER A 45 -8.44 9.39 -0.41
CA SER A 45 -8.03 10.47 -1.30
C SER A 45 -8.72 10.35 -2.65
N SER A 46 -8.72 11.45 -3.40
CA SER A 46 -9.05 11.41 -4.83
C SER A 46 -7.78 11.10 -5.63
N LEU A 47 -7.87 10.15 -6.56
CA LEU A 47 -6.80 9.84 -7.50
C LEU A 47 -6.66 10.89 -8.63
N LEU A 48 -7.56 11.89 -8.67
CA LEU A 48 -7.46 13.05 -9.56
C LEU A 48 -6.96 14.31 -8.81
N GLY A 49 -6.78 14.22 -7.50
CA GLY A 49 -6.34 15.34 -6.68
C GLY A 49 -4.89 15.72 -6.98
N SER A 50 -4.58 17.01 -6.84
CA SER A 50 -3.22 17.54 -6.89
C SER A 50 -3.02 18.46 -5.69
N GLY A 51 -1.95 18.24 -4.92
CA GLY A 51 -1.68 19.01 -3.72
C GLY A 51 -0.66 18.31 -2.83
N SER A 52 -0.46 18.85 -1.62
CA SER A 52 0.34 18.15 -0.63
C SER A 52 -0.42 16.93 -0.09
N THR A 53 0.30 15.98 0.49
CA THR A 53 -0.31 14.82 1.17
C THR A 53 -1.33 15.24 2.22
N LEU A 54 -1.10 16.36 2.94
CA LEU A 54 -2.03 16.89 3.94
C LEU A 54 -3.32 17.43 3.32
N ASP A 55 -3.25 17.97 2.10
CA ASP A 55 -4.43 18.51 1.42
C ASP A 55 -5.27 17.43 0.75
N MET A 56 -4.65 16.29 0.39
CA MET A 56 -5.28 15.23 -0.38
C MET A 56 -5.78 14.04 0.45
N LEU A 57 -5.21 13.81 1.64
CA LEU A 57 -5.60 12.71 2.52
C LEU A 57 -6.66 13.16 3.53
N PHE A 58 -7.83 12.55 3.42
CA PHE A 58 -8.93 12.73 4.35
C PHE A 58 -8.97 11.57 5.32
N TRP A 59 -8.72 11.85 6.59
CA TRP A 59 -8.84 10.87 7.66
C TRP A 59 -10.27 10.36 7.79
N ILE A 60 -10.44 9.04 7.91
CA ILE A 60 -11.75 8.40 8.13
C ILE A 60 -11.89 8.00 9.59
N TRP A 61 -10.97 7.16 10.06
CA TRP A 61 -11.02 6.56 11.39
C TRP A 61 -9.66 5.94 11.74
N SER A 62 -9.44 5.72 13.03
CA SER A 62 -8.27 5.02 13.54
C SER A 62 -8.55 4.36 14.89
N VAL A 63 -7.87 3.24 15.17
CA VAL A 63 -8.00 2.50 16.43
C VAL A 63 -6.65 1.95 16.87
N PHE A 64 -6.36 2.04 18.17
CA PHE A 64 -5.16 1.42 18.73
C PHE A 64 -5.28 -0.10 18.60
N ASP A 65 -4.26 -0.74 18.02
CA ASP A 65 -4.31 -2.19 17.72
C ASP A 65 -4.51 -3.02 18.99
N LYS A 66 -4.03 -2.52 20.14
CA LYS A 66 -4.22 -3.16 21.45
C LYS A 66 -5.69 -3.20 21.91
N LEU A 67 -6.55 -2.34 21.37
CA LEU A 67 -8.00 -2.34 21.63
C LEU A 67 -8.75 -3.27 20.66
N CYS A 68 -8.09 -3.72 19.59
CA CYS A 68 -8.66 -4.69 18.67
C CYS A 68 -8.57 -6.08 19.31
N HIS A 69 -9.71 -6.66 19.64
CA HIS A 69 -9.80 -8.07 20.02
C HIS A 69 -10.03 -8.95 18.78
N THR A 70 -9.58 -10.20 18.87
CA THR A 70 -9.89 -11.24 17.88
C THR A 70 -11.07 -12.06 18.41
N GLY A 71 -12.07 -12.35 17.57
CA GLY A 71 -13.28 -13.09 17.96
C GLY A 71 -14.57 -12.29 17.75
N ASP A 72 -15.63 -12.68 18.47
CA ASP A 72 -16.94 -12.01 18.44
C ASP A 72 -16.85 -10.71 19.24
N CYS A 73 -16.43 -9.65 18.56
CA CYS A 73 -16.17 -8.34 19.15
C CYS A 73 -17.31 -7.41 18.77
N ASP A 74 -18.07 -6.94 19.75
CA ASP A 74 -19.11 -5.91 19.62
C ASP A 74 -18.57 -4.59 19.02
N GLY A 75 -18.34 -4.54 17.69
CA GLY A 75 -18.20 -3.31 16.92
C GLY A 75 -16.86 -3.01 16.23
N THR A 76 -15.70 -3.47 16.73
CA THR A 76 -14.39 -3.06 16.14
C THR A 76 -14.21 -3.57 14.69
N THR A 77 -14.75 -4.75 14.38
CA THR A 77 -14.79 -5.36 13.04
C THR A 77 -15.94 -4.87 12.16
N GLN A 78 -16.92 -4.13 12.71
CA GLN A 78 -18.02 -3.54 11.91
C GLN A 78 -17.58 -2.34 11.08
N SER A 79 -16.39 -1.80 11.33
CA SER A 79 -15.81 -0.69 10.57
C SER A 79 -15.82 -0.91 9.07
N PHE A 80 -15.48 -2.12 8.60
CA PHE A 80 -15.56 -2.45 7.17
C PHE A 80 -16.99 -2.55 6.64
N ALA A 81 -17.97 -2.92 7.45
CA ALA A 81 -19.38 -2.86 7.07
C ALA A 81 -19.86 -1.41 6.89
N ILE A 82 -19.45 -0.51 7.77
CA ILE A 82 -19.72 0.94 7.66
C ILE A 82 -19.02 1.52 6.42
N LEU A 83 -17.76 1.15 6.17
CA LEU A 83 -17.02 1.56 4.98
C LEU A 83 -17.70 1.05 3.71
N LYS A 84 -18.11 -0.23 3.66
CA LYS A 84 -18.88 -0.79 2.55
C LYS A 84 -20.15 0.02 2.31
N TRP A 85 -20.95 0.29 3.36
CA TRP A 85 -22.16 1.11 3.21
C TRP A 85 -21.82 2.51 2.66
N SER A 86 -20.78 3.16 3.18
CA SER A 86 -20.39 4.51 2.78
C SER A 86 -19.95 4.57 1.31
N PHE A 87 -19.07 3.65 0.89
CA PHE A 87 -18.61 3.56 -0.49
C PHE A 87 -19.68 3.10 -1.46
N PHE A 88 -20.63 2.27 -1.01
CA PHE A 88 -21.79 1.91 -1.82
C PHE A 88 -22.63 3.15 -2.16
N TRP A 89 -22.96 3.99 -1.18
CA TRP A 89 -23.72 5.20 -1.43
C TRP A 89 -22.94 6.27 -2.22
N LEU A 90 -21.62 6.35 -2.01
CA LEU A 90 -20.74 7.16 -2.88
C LEU A 90 -20.78 6.67 -4.32
N TRP A 91 -20.76 5.35 -4.55
CA TRP A 91 -20.88 4.75 -5.88
C TRP A 91 -22.22 5.02 -6.54
N ILE A 92 -23.32 4.90 -5.77
CA ILE A 92 -24.66 5.25 -6.26
C ILE A 92 -24.71 6.74 -6.63
N GLY A 93 -24.02 7.60 -5.86
CA GLY A 93 -24.01 9.06 -6.07
C GLY A 93 -25.24 9.75 -5.49
N LYS A 94 -25.89 9.14 -4.51
CA LYS A 94 -27.13 9.65 -3.89
C LYS A 94 -27.02 9.62 -2.37
N TRP A 95 -27.74 10.54 -1.72
CA TRP A 95 -27.85 10.52 -0.27
C TRP A 95 -28.61 9.26 0.19
N PRO A 96 -28.09 8.56 1.19
CA PRO A 96 -28.76 7.40 1.77
C PRO A 96 -30.07 7.78 2.46
N ASP A 97 -31.03 6.86 2.43
CA ASP A 97 -32.28 6.87 3.19
C ASP A 97 -32.16 6.09 4.52
N GLU A 98 -31.31 5.08 4.56
CA GLU A 98 -31.01 4.24 5.73
C GLU A 98 -29.52 4.30 6.11
N ASP A 99 -29.19 4.10 7.39
CA ASP A 99 -27.80 3.91 7.80
C ASP A 99 -27.26 2.51 7.52
N TRP A 100 -26.01 2.27 7.92
CA TRP A 100 -25.32 1.00 7.72
C TRP A 100 -25.98 -0.19 8.44
N THR A 101 -26.91 0.04 9.37
CA THR A 101 -27.70 -1.00 10.05
C THR A 101 -29.04 -1.25 9.37
N GLY A 102 -29.40 -0.49 8.32
CA GLY A 102 -30.73 -0.51 7.71
C GLY A 102 -31.76 0.33 8.48
N THR A 103 -31.32 1.18 9.41
CA THR A 103 -32.23 2.04 10.18
C THR A 103 -32.38 3.40 9.52
N ILE A 104 -33.63 3.85 9.31
CA ILE A 104 -33.92 5.18 8.75
C ILE A 104 -33.43 6.25 9.74
N ARG A 105 -32.56 7.15 9.27
CA ARG A 105 -31.98 8.22 10.12
C ARG A 105 -32.90 9.45 10.25
N SER A 106 -32.48 10.39 11.10
CA SER A 106 -33.17 11.62 11.50
C SER A 106 -33.87 12.40 10.36
N LYS A 107 -34.86 13.23 10.75
CA LYS A 107 -35.68 14.06 9.84
C LYS A 107 -34.89 14.88 8.79
N GLN A 108 -33.62 15.21 9.04
CA GLN A 108 -32.80 15.98 8.10
C GLN A 108 -32.24 15.14 6.94
N LEU A 109 -31.85 13.88 7.20
CA LEU A 109 -31.32 12.99 6.16
C LEU A 109 -32.44 12.49 5.25
N VAL A 110 -33.63 12.23 5.81
CA VAL A 110 -34.84 11.88 5.05
C VAL A 110 -35.18 12.94 3.99
N LYS A 111 -34.92 14.23 4.26
CA LYS A 111 -35.18 15.31 3.28
C LYS A 111 -34.25 15.27 2.07
N LYS A 112 -33.05 14.70 2.21
CA LYS A 112 -32.06 14.59 1.14
C LYS A 112 -32.03 13.21 0.51
N ALA A 113 -32.59 12.19 1.16
CA ALA A 113 -32.64 10.82 0.66
C ALA A 113 -32.98 10.74 -0.83
N GLY A 114 -32.17 9.99 -1.58
CA GLY A 114 -32.33 9.80 -3.03
C GLY A 114 -31.93 10.98 -3.91
N SER A 115 -31.69 12.18 -3.34
CA SER A 115 -31.10 13.30 -4.09
C SER A 115 -29.62 13.08 -4.36
N PHE A 116 -29.09 13.71 -5.40
CA PHE A 116 -27.70 13.54 -5.80
C PHE A 116 -26.73 14.07 -4.74
N LEU A 117 -25.67 13.30 -4.49
CA LEU A 117 -24.49 13.75 -3.75
C LEU A 117 -23.70 14.74 -4.61
N ALA A 118 -22.96 15.65 -3.96
CA ALA A 118 -21.93 16.48 -4.57
C ALA A 118 -22.30 17.02 -5.97
N CYS A 119 -23.47 17.63 -6.12
CA CYS A 119 -23.91 18.21 -7.41
C CYS A 119 -23.94 17.22 -8.60
N GLY A 120 -24.13 15.92 -8.35
CA GLY A 120 -24.23 14.88 -9.38
C GLY A 120 -22.99 13.99 -9.50
N PHE A 121 -21.89 14.32 -8.83
CA PHE A 121 -20.71 13.46 -8.79
C PHE A 121 -20.94 12.18 -7.97
N PHE A 122 -20.23 11.12 -8.33
CA PHE A 122 -20.21 9.86 -7.59
C PHE A 122 -18.77 9.35 -7.43
N GLY A 123 -18.51 8.66 -6.33
CA GLY A 123 -17.20 8.12 -5.99
C GLY A 123 -17.03 6.69 -6.48
N VAL A 124 -15.87 6.35 -7.02
CA VAL A 124 -15.50 5.00 -7.42
C VAL A 124 -14.34 4.56 -6.54
N LEU A 125 -14.53 3.56 -5.68
CA LEU A 125 -13.41 2.97 -4.96
C LEU A 125 -12.52 2.23 -5.96
N PHE A 126 -11.46 2.90 -6.40
CA PHE A 126 -10.61 2.47 -7.50
C PHE A 126 -9.35 1.78 -6.99
N ALA A 127 -8.80 2.28 -5.89
CA ALA A 127 -7.60 1.75 -5.26
C ALA A 127 -7.82 1.49 -3.77
N ILE A 128 -7.31 0.36 -3.30
CA ILE A 128 -7.15 0.04 -1.88
C ILE A 128 -5.65 -0.08 -1.64
N GLU A 129 -5.11 0.90 -0.93
CA GLU A 129 -3.70 1.09 -0.68
C GLU A 129 -3.31 0.62 0.73
N GLY A 130 -2.14 0.01 0.82
CA GLY A 130 -1.54 -0.35 2.10
C GLY A 130 -0.39 -1.33 1.94
N ASP A 131 0.29 -1.59 3.05
CA ASP A 131 1.39 -2.55 3.08
C ASP A 131 0.91 -4.01 3.14
N LEU A 132 1.81 -4.96 2.91
CA LEU A 132 1.48 -6.38 2.83
C LEU A 132 0.94 -6.95 4.16
N GLU A 133 1.28 -6.36 5.30
CA GLU A 133 0.79 -6.80 6.60
C GLU A 133 -0.64 -6.33 6.81
N TYR A 134 -0.92 -5.05 6.54
CA TYR A 134 -2.28 -4.49 6.57
C TYR A 134 -3.23 -5.27 5.66
N LEU A 135 -2.83 -5.51 4.41
CA LEU A 135 -3.62 -6.24 3.43
C LEU A 135 -3.96 -7.66 3.94
N THR A 136 -3.00 -8.33 4.58
CA THR A 136 -3.23 -9.67 5.15
C THR A 136 -4.16 -9.62 6.36
N LEU A 137 -3.87 -8.75 7.33
CA LEU A 137 -4.51 -8.79 8.65
C LEU A 137 -5.92 -8.19 8.65
N HIS A 138 -6.16 -7.15 7.85
CA HIS A 138 -7.42 -6.40 7.89
C HIS A 138 -8.31 -6.69 6.69
N LEU A 139 -7.72 -7.02 5.53
CA LEU A 139 -8.48 -7.27 4.31
C LEU A 139 -8.58 -8.75 3.96
N ASP A 140 -8.12 -9.67 4.82
CA ASP A 140 -8.25 -11.13 4.58
C ASP A 140 -7.66 -11.53 3.21
N LEU A 141 -6.55 -10.90 2.83
CA LEU A 141 -5.81 -11.22 1.62
C LEU A 141 -4.69 -12.23 1.91
N PRO A 142 -4.13 -12.89 0.87
CA PRO A 142 -3.09 -13.88 1.05
C PRO A 142 -1.92 -13.39 1.90
N ARG A 143 -1.47 -14.25 2.82
CA ARG A 143 -0.37 -13.94 3.72
C ARG A 143 0.96 -13.96 2.96
N HIS A 144 1.59 -12.80 2.87
CA HIS A 144 2.82 -12.56 2.10
C HIS A 144 4.04 -13.43 2.47
N SER A 145 4.03 -14.08 3.63
CA SER A 145 5.10 -14.99 4.08
C SER A 145 4.91 -16.45 3.66
N LEU A 146 3.77 -16.80 3.05
CA LEU A 146 3.49 -18.17 2.63
C LEU A 146 4.21 -18.53 1.33
N GLN A 147 4.76 -19.74 1.28
CA GLN A 147 5.41 -20.27 0.07
C GLN A 147 4.39 -20.69 -1.02
N SER A 148 3.15 -20.98 -0.64
CA SER A 148 2.12 -21.54 -1.53
C SER A 148 1.25 -20.49 -2.24
N GLY A 149 1.46 -19.20 -1.97
CA GLY A 149 0.64 -18.13 -2.54
C GLY A 149 0.65 -16.87 -1.68
N PRO A 150 1.73 -16.08 -1.68
CA PRO A 150 1.89 -14.90 -0.84
C PRO A 150 1.25 -13.65 -1.43
N CYS A 151 0.97 -13.64 -2.72
CA CYS A 151 0.59 -12.42 -3.42
C CYS A 151 -0.93 -12.26 -3.47
N CYS A 152 -1.43 -11.05 -3.17
CA CYS A 152 -2.83 -10.69 -3.40
C CYS A 152 -3.17 -10.42 -4.87
N LEU A 153 -2.16 -10.16 -5.72
CA LEU A 153 -2.33 -9.77 -7.14
C LEU A 153 -2.09 -10.92 -8.13
N CYS A 154 -1.43 -12.01 -7.72
CA CYS A 154 -1.17 -13.15 -8.59
C CYS A 154 -1.16 -14.47 -7.83
N ARG A 155 -1.16 -15.58 -8.58
CA ARG A 155 -1.16 -16.95 -8.06
C ARG A 155 0.23 -17.59 -8.04
N ALA A 156 1.28 -16.78 -7.96
CA ALA A 156 2.66 -17.27 -7.93
C ALA A 156 2.95 -18.07 -6.65
N THR A 157 3.85 -19.05 -6.75
CA THR A 157 4.34 -19.91 -5.65
C THR A 157 5.86 -19.80 -5.48
N LEU A 158 6.45 -20.29 -4.39
CA LEU A 158 7.92 -20.23 -4.23
C LEU A 158 8.58 -21.26 -5.14
N HIS A 159 7.92 -22.40 -5.30
CA HIS A 159 8.39 -23.56 -6.03
C HIS A 159 7.43 -23.91 -7.17
N GLY A 160 7.94 -24.59 -8.19
CA GLY A 160 7.19 -24.97 -9.39
C GLY A 160 7.31 -23.96 -10.53
N ASP A 161 6.55 -24.18 -11.59
CA ASP A 161 6.68 -23.42 -12.85
C ASP A 161 6.29 -21.94 -12.69
N ALA A 162 5.28 -21.65 -11.84
CA ALA A 162 4.84 -20.30 -11.50
C ALA A 162 5.66 -19.68 -10.34
N SER A 163 6.95 -20.02 -10.23
CA SER A 163 7.80 -19.52 -9.16
C SER A 163 8.06 -18.02 -9.29
N TRP A 164 7.81 -17.23 -8.24
CA TRP A 164 8.21 -15.80 -8.23
C TRP A 164 9.73 -15.61 -8.10
N ALA A 165 10.50 -16.68 -7.89
CA ALA A 165 11.95 -16.64 -7.95
C ALA A 165 12.49 -16.72 -9.39
N ASP A 166 11.61 -16.94 -10.39
CA ASP A 166 11.97 -16.88 -11.80
C ASP A 166 11.92 -15.44 -12.32
N PHE A 167 13.09 -14.85 -12.53
CA PHE A 167 13.25 -13.47 -13.00
C PHE A 167 13.40 -13.35 -14.53
N ARG A 168 13.18 -14.43 -15.28
CA ARG A 168 13.20 -14.37 -16.76
C ARG A 168 12.02 -13.55 -17.26
N THR A 169 12.20 -12.88 -18.40
CA THR A 169 11.14 -12.04 -19.01
C THR A 169 9.93 -12.82 -19.50
N ASN A 170 10.03 -14.14 -19.60
CA ASN A 170 8.98 -15.07 -19.98
C ASN A 170 8.58 -16.01 -18.83
N ALA A 171 8.90 -15.65 -17.57
CA ALA A 171 8.56 -16.46 -16.41
C ALA A 171 7.04 -16.73 -16.33
N ALA A 172 6.65 -17.96 -16.01
CA ALA A 172 5.24 -18.37 -16.11
C ALA A 172 4.33 -17.61 -15.14
N TRP A 173 4.86 -17.18 -13.99
CA TRP A 173 4.10 -16.43 -12.98
C TRP A 173 3.55 -15.10 -13.49
N LEU A 174 4.15 -14.51 -14.53
CA LEU A 174 3.65 -13.28 -15.17
C LEU A 174 2.23 -13.46 -15.74
N ASN A 175 1.88 -14.68 -16.14
CA ASN A 175 0.55 -15.04 -16.63
C ASN A 175 -0.41 -15.49 -15.52
N CYS A 176 0.05 -15.53 -14.26
CA CYS A 176 -0.74 -15.97 -13.12
C CYS A 176 -1.41 -14.81 -12.37
N CYS A 177 -1.26 -13.56 -12.83
CA CYS A 177 -1.95 -12.39 -12.30
C CYS A 177 -3.47 -12.58 -12.34
N TRP A 178 -4.16 -12.01 -11.36
CA TRP A 178 -5.63 -12.05 -11.31
C TRP A 178 -6.24 -11.13 -12.36
N THR A 179 -7.20 -11.64 -13.11
CA THR A 179 -8.23 -10.79 -13.74
C THR A 179 -9.39 -10.57 -12.76
N PRO A 180 -10.21 -9.51 -12.95
CA PRO A 180 -11.38 -9.28 -12.09
C PRO A 180 -12.32 -10.48 -12.03
N THR A 181 -12.61 -11.10 -13.20
CA THR A 181 -13.50 -12.26 -13.31
C THR A 181 -12.94 -13.49 -12.61
N GLU A 182 -11.67 -13.81 -12.78
CA GLU A 182 -11.06 -14.96 -12.10
C GLU A 182 -11.06 -14.78 -10.59
N TRP A 183 -10.78 -13.57 -10.11
CA TRP A 183 -10.78 -13.29 -8.68
C TRP A 183 -12.18 -13.39 -8.07
N LEU A 184 -13.21 -12.86 -8.75
CA LEU A 184 -14.60 -12.99 -8.31
C LEU A 184 -15.08 -14.46 -8.29
N ASN A 185 -14.56 -15.30 -9.17
CA ASN A 185 -14.88 -16.73 -9.21
C ASN A 185 -14.03 -17.56 -8.26
N TRP A 186 -13.01 -16.99 -7.61
CA TRP A 186 -12.13 -17.71 -6.70
C TRP A 186 -12.86 -17.99 -5.37
N PRO A 187 -12.98 -19.27 -4.95
CA PRO A 187 -13.70 -19.62 -3.71
C PRO A 187 -13.01 -19.10 -2.45
N ASN A 188 -11.68 -18.98 -2.45
CA ASN A 188 -10.90 -18.53 -1.30
C ASN A 188 -10.56 -17.03 -1.36
N ARG A 189 -11.32 -16.25 -2.13
CA ARG A 189 -11.15 -14.79 -2.15
C ARG A 189 -11.49 -14.19 -0.79
N SER A 190 -10.96 -12.99 -0.55
CA SER A 190 -11.21 -12.25 0.69
C SER A 190 -12.70 -12.15 1.02
N SER A 191 -13.02 -12.40 2.29
CA SER A 191 -14.36 -12.26 2.85
C SER A 191 -14.67 -10.82 3.30
N ASN A 192 -13.69 -9.90 3.25
CA ASN A 192 -13.85 -8.53 3.72
C ASN A 192 -14.95 -7.78 2.97
N ALA A 193 -15.73 -6.98 3.72
CA ALA A 193 -16.89 -6.26 3.21
C ALA A 193 -16.59 -5.29 2.05
N LEU A 194 -15.37 -4.76 1.94
CA LEU A 194 -14.98 -3.88 0.83
C LEU A 194 -15.03 -4.60 -0.53
N PHE A 195 -14.74 -5.90 -0.59
CA PHE A 195 -14.80 -6.66 -1.84
C PHE A 195 -16.20 -7.13 -2.23
N GLN A 196 -17.21 -6.74 -1.44
CA GLN A 196 -18.62 -6.90 -1.80
C GLN A 196 -19.15 -5.65 -2.52
N LEU A 197 -18.33 -4.61 -2.67
CA LEU A 197 -18.67 -3.41 -3.43
C LEU A 197 -18.63 -3.68 -4.94
N PRO A 198 -19.45 -2.96 -5.73
CA PRO A 198 -19.36 -3.03 -7.18
C PRO A 198 -17.95 -2.74 -7.67
N GLU A 199 -17.43 -3.61 -8.55
CA GLU A 199 -16.15 -3.46 -9.25
C GLU A 199 -14.88 -3.50 -8.40
N VAL A 200 -15.00 -3.80 -7.10
CA VAL A 200 -13.83 -3.95 -6.22
C VAL A 200 -13.37 -5.40 -6.22
N THR A 201 -12.13 -5.63 -6.66
CA THR A 201 -11.52 -6.96 -6.74
C THR A 201 -10.07 -6.91 -6.27
N ALA A 202 -9.31 -8.03 -6.33
CA ALA A 202 -7.86 -7.98 -6.13
C ALA A 202 -7.16 -6.95 -7.03
N VAL A 203 -7.69 -6.67 -8.22
CA VAL A 203 -7.08 -5.72 -9.16
C VAL A 203 -7.24 -4.27 -8.69
N SER A 204 -8.10 -4.02 -7.71
CA SER A 204 -8.21 -2.73 -7.02
C SER A 204 -7.12 -2.54 -5.96
N ILE A 205 -6.30 -3.56 -5.67
CA ILE A 205 -5.22 -3.45 -4.69
C ILE A 205 -4.04 -2.69 -5.28
N ALA A 206 -3.62 -1.64 -4.58
CA ALA A 206 -2.42 -0.89 -4.86
C ALA A 206 -1.44 -1.10 -3.69
N LEU A 207 -0.32 -1.75 -3.95
CA LEU A 207 0.69 -1.98 -2.91
C LEU A 207 1.31 -0.64 -2.50
N ASP A 208 1.51 -0.42 -1.21
CA ASP A 208 2.29 0.72 -0.73
C ASP A 208 3.71 0.62 -1.30
N TYR A 209 3.99 1.49 -2.27
CA TYR A 209 5.25 1.53 -2.99
C TYR A 209 6.42 1.88 -2.06
N MET A 210 6.20 2.76 -1.08
CA MET A 210 7.23 3.12 -0.11
C MET A 210 7.61 1.92 0.75
N ARG A 211 6.63 1.15 1.25
CA ARG A 211 6.87 -0.01 2.11
C ARG A 211 7.39 -1.22 1.36
N CYS A 212 6.86 -1.49 0.16
CA CYS A 212 7.21 -2.68 -0.61
C CYS A 212 8.51 -2.51 -1.41
N LYS A 213 8.73 -1.34 -2.00
CA LYS A 213 9.92 -1.07 -2.82
C LYS A 213 11.04 -0.44 -1.99
N TYR A 214 10.91 0.84 -1.60
CA TYR A 214 12.01 1.56 -0.97
C TYR A 214 12.43 0.96 0.37
N LEU A 215 11.47 0.71 1.28
CA LEU A 215 11.72 0.12 2.60
C LEU A 215 11.72 -1.42 2.61
N GLY A 216 11.27 -2.01 1.50
CA GLY A 216 11.22 -3.43 1.25
C GLY A 216 12.44 -3.87 0.45
N SER A 217 12.27 -4.11 -0.85
CA SER A 217 13.31 -4.66 -1.74
C SER A 217 14.60 -3.85 -1.76
N ASP A 218 14.50 -2.53 -1.88
CA ASP A 218 15.65 -1.68 -2.24
C ASP A 218 16.67 -1.60 -1.10
N MET A 219 16.20 -1.59 0.16
CA MET A 219 17.11 -1.64 1.32
C MET A 219 18.01 -2.87 1.29
N TYR A 220 17.49 -4.03 0.89
CA TYR A 220 18.30 -5.26 0.80
C TYR A 220 19.20 -5.24 -0.43
N GLN A 221 18.71 -4.77 -1.57
CA GLN A 221 19.51 -4.67 -2.79
C GLN A 221 20.69 -3.72 -2.59
N PHE A 222 20.44 -2.48 -2.16
CA PHE A 222 21.50 -1.51 -1.90
C PHE A 222 22.42 -1.95 -0.76
N GLY A 223 21.86 -2.53 0.31
CA GLY A 223 22.66 -3.09 1.39
C GLY A 223 23.65 -4.15 0.90
N SER A 224 23.19 -5.02 -0.01
CA SER A 224 24.02 -6.09 -0.60
C SER A 224 25.07 -5.53 -1.54
N VAL A 225 24.73 -4.54 -2.38
CA VAL A 225 25.70 -3.88 -3.28
C VAL A 225 26.81 -3.21 -2.48
N VAL A 226 26.46 -2.40 -1.47
CA VAL A 226 27.46 -1.72 -0.62
C VAL A 226 28.31 -2.74 0.15
N TYR A 227 27.71 -3.83 0.62
CA TYR A 227 28.45 -4.94 1.26
C TYR A 227 29.46 -5.57 0.30
N MET A 228 29.05 -5.90 -0.92
CA MET A 228 29.94 -6.45 -1.96
C MET A 228 31.09 -5.49 -2.27
N LEU A 229 30.78 -4.20 -2.44
CA LEU A 229 31.80 -3.17 -2.68
C LEU A 229 32.81 -3.09 -1.56
N CYS A 230 32.34 -3.06 -0.30
CA CYS A 230 33.21 -2.84 0.86
C CYS A 230 34.06 -4.05 1.24
N TYR A 231 33.58 -5.27 1.01
CA TYR A 231 34.24 -6.50 1.49
C TYR A 231 34.91 -7.32 0.39
N PHE A 232 34.52 -7.17 -0.87
CA PHE A 232 34.96 -8.07 -1.94
C PHE A 232 35.50 -7.36 -3.19
N VAL A 233 35.08 -6.14 -3.49
CA VAL A 233 35.45 -5.45 -4.74
C VAL A 233 36.54 -4.40 -4.53
N LEU A 234 36.36 -3.51 -3.56
CA LEU A 234 37.31 -2.43 -3.29
C LEU A 234 38.48 -2.92 -2.44
N THR A 235 39.66 -2.34 -2.66
CA THR A 235 40.93 -2.83 -2.11
C THR A 235 41.25 -2.33 -0.70
N GLY A 236 40.55 -1.30 -0.22
CA GLY A 236 40.77 -0.76 1.12
C GLY A 236 40.18 -1.65 2.22
N THR A 237 40.32 -1.22 3.48
CA THR A 237 39.54 -1.84 4.57
C THR A 237 38.05 -1.57 4.36
N PRO A 238 37.13 -2.40 4.89
CA PRO A 238 35.70 -2.17 4.72
C PRO A 238 35.24 -0.76 5.16
N LEU A 239 35.87 -0.19 6.18
CA LEU A 239 35.55 1.16 6.65
C LEU A 239 36.06 2.25 5.70
N GLU A 240 37.28 2.13 5.16
CA GLU A 240 37.77 3.05 4.12
C GLU A 240 36.93 2.95 2.85
N ASN A 241 36.49 1.74 2.50
CA ASN A 241 35.65 1.49 1.34
C ASN A 241 34.25 2.09 1.50
N VAL A 242 33.63 2.03 2.69
CA VAL A 242 32.33 2.69 2.90
C VAL A 242 32.46 4.21 2.78
N HIS A 243 33.55 4.80 3.29
CA HIS A 243 33.82 6.23 3.13
C HIS A 243 34.03 6.61 1.66
N SER A 244 34.69 5.76 0.88
CA SER A 244 34.88 5.94 -0.56
C SER A 244 33.54 5.89 -1.32
N CYS A 245 32.70 4.90 -1.02
CA CYS A 245 31.34 4.80 -1.57
C CYS A 245 30.51 6.04 -1.23
N TRP A 246 30.61 6.52 0.01
CA TRP A 246 29.87 7.71 0.45
C TRP A 246 30.37 9.00 -0.21
N ALA A 247 31.68 9.14 -0.40
CA ALA A 247 32.24 10.25 -1.16
C ALA A 247 31.70 10.27 -2.60
N PHE A 248 31.66 9.11 -3.25
CA PHE A 248 31.09 8.95 -4.59
C PHE A 248 29.61 9.36 -4.65
N ILE A 249 28.77 8.85 -3.73
CA ILE A 249 27.34 9.21 -3.69
C ILE A 249 27.15 10.73 -3.52
N LYS A 250 27.93 11.37 -2.62
CA LYS A 250 27.88 12.82 -2.44
C LYS A 250 28.27 13.58 -3.71
N GLU A 251 29.24 13.08 -4.47
CA GLU A 251 29.64 13.70 -5.73
C GLU A 251 28.57 13.56 -6.80
N CYS A 252 27.90 12.40 -6.88
CA CYS A 252 26.73 12.21 -7.73
C CYS A 252 25.62 13.22 -7.39
N TYR A 253 25.33 13.46 -6.10
CA TYR A 253 24.33 14.46 -5.68
C TYR A 253 24.67 15.89 -6.11
N LYS A 254 25.95 16.26 -6.10
CA LYS A 254 26.38 17.58 -6.60
C LYS A 254 26.23 17.65 -8.11
N THR A 255 26.68 16.61 -8.81
CA THR A 255 26.70 16.57 -10.28
C THR A 255 25.28 16.64 -10.87
N HIS A 256 24.32 15.96 -10.23
CA HIS A 256 22.94 15.88 -10.71
C HIS A 256 21.98 16.86 -10.01
N ASN A 257 22.49 17.77 -9.17
CA ASN A 257 21.70 18.74 -8.41
C ASN A 257 20.49 18.13 -7.67
N THR A 258 20.70 16.97 -7.04
CA THR A 258 19.65 16.18 -6.38
C THR A 258 19.04 16.95 -5.21
N GLY A 259 17.73 17.23 -5.27
CA GLY A 259 17.02 18.07 -4.29
C GLY A 259 16.81 17.42 -2.92
N SER A 260 16.73 16.09 -2.85
CA SER A 260 16.68 15.32 -1.61
C SER A 260 17.88 14.37 -1.54
N ARG A 261 18.39 14.04 -0.35
CA ARG A 261 19.64 13.29 -0.19
C ARG A 261 19.53 12.24 0.91
N TYR A 262 20.20 11.11 0.70
CA TYR A 262 20.47 10.17 1.78
C TYR A 262 21.27 10.86 2.89
N ARG A 263 20.96 10.58 4.16
CA ARG A 263 21.53 11.38 5.28
C ARG A 263 23.00 11.10 5.56
N TYR A 264 23.39 9.84 5.73
CA TYR A 264 24.76 9.44 6.05
C TYR A 264 25.02 7.97 5.71
N LEU A 265 26.24 7.68 5.26
CA LEU A 265 26.75 6.32 5.02
C LEU A 265 28.22 6.26 5.48
N ASP A 266 28.43 6.41 6.79
CA ASP A 266 29.76 6.56 7.39
C ASP A 266 30.18 5.36 8.26
N LYS A 267 29.29 4.38 8.46
CA LYS A 267 29.49 3.24 9.37
C LYS A 267 29.08 1.94 8.71
N LEU A 268 29.83 0.87 8.99
CA LEU A 268 29.50 -0.48 8.56
C LEU A 268 28.12 -0.94 9.07
N THR A 269 27.71 -0.47 10.25
CA THR A 269 26.38 -0.78 10.83
C THR A 269 25.20 -0.23 10.03
N MET A 270 25.45 0.63 9.03
CA MET A 270 24.40 1.13 8.12
C MET A 270 23.89 0.06 7.16
N PHE A 271 24.67 -0.97 6.87
CA PHE A 271 24.26 -2.06 5.97
C PHE A 271 24.57 -3.46 6.52
N CYS A 272 25.58 -3.57 7.40
CA CYS A 272 25.86 -4.81 8.13
C CYS A 272 24.88 -4.98 9.29
N ARG A 273 24.28 -6.17 9.36
CA ARG A 273 23.39 -6.58 10.46
C ARG A 273 24.08 -7.65 11.31
N ARG A 274 23.65 -7.76 12.58
CA ARG A 274 24.07 -8.86 13.46
C ARG A 274 23.61 -10.22 12.94
N SER A 275 22.46 -10.27 12.29
CA SER A 275 21.88 -11.47 11.68
C SER A 275 21.08 -11.13 10.42
N GLY A 276 20.98 -12.10 9.51
CA GLY A 276 20.31 -11.97 8.21
C GLY A 276 21.16 -11.29 7.15
N TYR A 277 20.55 -11.06 5.98
CA TYR A 277 21.21 -10.43 4.83
C TYR A 277 21.53 -8.95 5.08
N PRO A 278 22.55 -8.39 4.40
CA PRO A 278 22.82 -6.96 4.41
C PRO A 278 21.55 -6.15 4.11
N LYS A 279 21.32 -5.09 4.88
CA LYS A 279 20.17 -4.20 4.72
C LYS A 279 20.57 -2.77 5.02
N LEU A 280 20.50 -1.91 4.01
CA LEU A 280 20.79 -0.49 4.14
C LEU A 280 19.74 0.20 5.02
N ARG A 281 20.15 0.94 6.05
CA ARG A 281 19.28 1.62 7.02
C ARG A 281 18.97 3.07 6.64
N GLY A 282 17.72 3.39 6.34
CA GLY A 282 17.27 4.75 6.06
C GLY A 282 15.75 4.87 6.08
N LEU A 283 15.24 6.09 5.89
CA LEU A 283 13.82 6.37 5.66
C LEU A 283 13.47 6.13 4.18
N GLY A 284 12.18 5.95 3.87
CA GLY A 284 11.74 5.70 2.48
C GLY A 284 12.20 6.80 1.51
N LEU A 285 12.12 8.07 1.94
CA LEU A 285 12.62 9.20 1.16
C LEU A 285 14.13 9.16 0.98
N ASP A 286 14.89 8.74 2.01
CA ASP A 286 16.35 8.62 1.90
C ASP A 286 16.69 7.64 0.77
N LEU A 287 16.04 6.46 0.77
CA LEU A 287 16.27 5.40 -0.20
C LEU A 287 15.86 5.81 -1.62
N LYS A 288 14.73 6.51 -1.76
CA LYS A 288 14.31 7.08 -3.04
C LYS A 288 15.42 7.94 -3.68
N CYS A 289 16.16 8.69 -2.86
CA CYS A 289 17.19 9.60 -3.36
C CYS A 289 18.41 8.89 -3.99
N LEU A 290 18.54 7.59 -3.84
CA LEU A 290 19.62 6.81 -4.47
C LEU A 290 19.32 6.47 -5.93
N TYR A 291 18.10 6.71 -6.41
CA TYR A 291 17.71 6.60 -7.82
C TYR A 291 17.89 7.95 -8.51
N LEU A 292 18.87 8.04 -9.42
CA LEU A 292 19.16 9.30 -10.15
C LEU A 292 17.94 9.79 -10.97
N ASP A 293 17.23 8.86 -11.61
CA ASP A 293 16.08 9.18 -12.48
C ASP A 293 14.82 9.62 -11.72
N GLU A 294 14.73 9.36 -10.41
CA GLU A 294 13.59 9.75 -9.58
C GLU A 294 13.84 11.05 -8.78
N CYS A 295 15.01 11.65 -8.98
CA CYS A 295 15.47 12.86 -8.29
C CYS A 295 15.53 14.12 -9.17
N ILE A 296 15.28 13.97 -10.47
CA ILE A 296 15.18 15.03 -11.47
C ILE A 296 13.69 15.32 -11.70
#